data_AF-A0A433J8I0-F1
#
_entry.id   AF-A0A433J8I0-F1
#
_cell.length_a   1.000
_cell.length_b   1.000
_cell.length_c   1.000
_cell.angle_alpha   90.00
_cell.angle_beta   90.00
_cell.angle_gamma   90.00
#
_symmetry.space_group_name_H-M   'P 1'
#
loop_
_entity.id
_entity.type
_entity.pdbx_description
1 polymer ?
#
loop_
_entity_poly.entity_id
_entity_poly.type
_entity_poly.pdbx_seq_one_letter_code
_entity_poly.pdbx_strand_id
1 'polypeptide(L)'
;MHIPKISTLRREPLWRDKQGVTVAAMAERWGIADSTLRALLDHHGFLDTVPYGGQQRRALVPDNVFHAGYGHNVIPGKGSGVFQGDKSTIIFPVFYEEVLDNIWWCLDHAGITEMASNIDNKKWRLNYLLSDHGYLPNTEISLLSGYTVNGVSVARLRRQGEQREMLAA
;
A
#
# COMPACT_ATOMS: atom_id res chain seq x y z
N MET A 1 -19.56 21.69 -28.14
CA MET A 1 -18.51 20.95 -27.40
C MET A 1 -19.07 20.61 -26.03
N HIS A 2 -19.42 19.35 -25.81
CA HIS A 2 -19.95 18.88 -24.53
C HIS A 2 -18.75 18.40 -23.70
N ILE A 3 -18.49 19.03 -22.57
CA ILE A 3 -17.47 18.56 -21.61
C ILE A 3 -18.03 17.28 -20.99
N PRO A 4 -17.42 16.11 -21.18
CA PRO A 4 -17.93 14.88 -20.57
C PRO A 4 -17.79 14.98 -19.06
N LYS A 5 -18.92 14.86 -18.35
CA LYS A 5 -18.92 14.60 -16.90
C LYS A 5 -18.21 13.29 -16.67
N ILE A 6 -17.35 13.24 -15.65
CA ILE A 6 -16.52 12.11 -15.24
C ILE A 6 -17.41 10.90 -14.94
N SER A 7 -17.75 10.16 -16.00
CA SER A 7 -18.23 8.79 -15.94
C SER A 7 -17.02 7.89 -16.15
N THR A 8 -16.62 7.15 -15.12
CA THR A 8 -16.15 5.75 -15.18
C THR A 8 -15.49 5.34 -13.85
N LEU A 9 -16.31 5.12 -12.83
CA LEU A 9 -16.17 3.93 -12.00
C LEU A 9 -17.48 3.15 -12.20
N ARG A 10 -17.53 2.34 -13.27
CA ARG A 10 -18.66 1.47 -13.64
C ARG A 10 -18.70 0.19 -12.79
N ARG A 11 -18.48 0.29 -11.48
CA ARG A 11 -18.70 -0.81 -10.55
C ARG A 11 -19.38 -0.25 -9.32
N GLU A 12 -20.50 -0.84 -8.92
CA GLU A 12 -21.04 -0.55 -7.60
C GLU A 12 -19.93 -0.86 -6.58
N PRO A 13 -19.58 0.07 -5.68
CA PRO A 13 -18.57 -0.20 -4.69
C PRO A 13 -18.99 -1.43 -3.87
N LEU A 14 -18.15 -2.45 -3.87
CA LEU A 14 -18.39 -3.72 -3.21
C LEU A 14 -18.29 -3.51 -1.69
N TRP A 15 -19.38 -3.79 -0.98
CA TRP A 15 -19.49 -3.63 0.48
C TRP A 15 -20.13 -4.86 1.12
N ARG A 16 -19.88 -5.06 2.41
CA ARG A 16 -20.54 -6.08 3.24
C ARG A 16 -20.92 -5.46 4.58
N ASP A 17 -22.02 -5.89 5.17
CA ASP A 17 -22.38 -5.53 6.55
C ASP A 17 -21.55 -6.40 7.52
N LYS A 18 -20.25 -6.10 7.60
CA LYS A 18 -19.28 -6.83 8.40
C LYS A 18 -18.23 -5.87 8.94
N GLN A 19 -17.92 -5.94 10.23
CA GLN A 19 -16.83 -5.16 10.81
C GLN A 19 -15.49 -5.57 10.19
N GLY A 20 -14.68 -4.56 9.88
CA GLY A 20 -13.32 -4.73 9.42
C GLY A 20 -12.38 -3.79 10.17
N VAL A 21 -11.10 -4.13 10.12
CA VAL A 21 -9.98 -3.40 10.71
C VAL A 21 -9.39 -2.48 9.65
N THR A 22 -9.12 -1.24 10.03
CA THR A 22 -8.50 -0.26 9.13
C THR A 22 -7.02 -0.57 8.95
N VAL A 23 -6.45 -0.14 7.82
CA VAL A 23 -5.00 -0.26 7.57
C VAL A 23 -4.17 0.41 8.67
N ALA A 24 -4.63 1.55 9.20
CA ALA A 24 -3.95 2.23 10.30
C ALA A 24 -3.92 1.39 11.58
N ALA A 25 -5.04 0.75 11.94
CA ALA A 25 -5.11 -0.13 13.10
C ALA A 25 -4.27 -1.41 12.92
N MET A 26 -4.19 -1.94 11.69
CA MET A 26 -3.28 -3.05 11.37
C MET A 26 -1.80 -2.63 11.55
N ALA A 27 -1.43 -1.44 11.06
CA ALA A 27 -0.07 -0.92 11.17
C ALA A 27 0.35 -0.73 12.63
N GLU A 28 -0.54 -0.15 13.45
CA GLU A 28 -0.35 -0.02 14.90
C GLU A 28 -0.17 -1.39 15.57
N ARG A 29 -1.04 -2.35 15.24
CA ARG A 29 -0.98 -3.72 15.79
C ARG A 29 0.35 -4.42 15.49
N TRP A 30 0.89 -4.27 14.28
CA TRP A 30 2.14 -4.91 13.86
C TRP A 30 3.39 -4.08 14.11
N GLY A 31 3.26 -2.87 14.66
CA GLY A 31 4.40 -2.01 14.99
C GLY A 31 5.18 -1.51 13.77
N ILE A 32 4.51 -1.34 12.63
CA ILE A 32 5.11 -0.80 11.40
C ILE A 32 4.44 0.52 10.99
N ALA A 33 5.13 1.32 10.17
CA ALA A 33 4.54 2.56 9.67
C ALA A 33 3.34 2.30 8.74
N ASP A 34 2.27 3.10 8.85
CA ASP A 34 1.08 3.00 7.97
C ASP A 34 1.45 3.11 6.49
N SER A 35 2.41 3.98 6.14
CA SER A 35 2.91 4.11 4.77
C SER A 35 3.66 2.86 4.28
N THR A 36 4.41 2.19 5.15
CA THR A 36 5.08 0.90 4.85
C THR A 36 4.03 -0.19 4.64
N LEU A 37 3.04 -0.30 5.53
CA LEU A 37 1.98 -1.30 5.39
C LEU A 37 1.17 -1.08 4.11
N ARG A 38 0.81 0.16 3.79
CA ARG A 38 0.09 0.47 2.53
C ARG A 38 0.89 0.07 1.31
N ALA A 39 2.19 0.34 1.27
CA ALA A 39 3.05 -0.04 0.15
C ALA A 39 3.14 -1.57 0.00
N LEU A 40 3.22 -2.30 1.11
CA LEU A 40 3.19 -3.77 1.10
C LEU A 40 1.84 -4.29 0.60
N LEU A 41 0.73 -3.79 1.14
CA LEU A 41 -0.61 -4.21 0.73
C LEU A 41 -0.87 -3.92 -0.77
N ASP A 42 -0.44 -2.77 -1.27
CA ASP A 42 -0.55 -2.39 -2.69
C ASP A 42 0.32 -3.31 -3.57
N HIS A 43 1.57 -3.54 -3.19
CA HIS A 43 2.48 -4.42 -3.94
C HIS A 43 2.00 -5.87 -4.02
N HIS A 44 1.43 -6.39 -2.92
CA HIS A 44 0.88 -7.76 -2.86
C HIS A 44 -0.56 -7.85 -3.39
N GLY A 45 -1.13 -6.77 -3.92
CA GLY A 45 -2.45 -6.75 -4.56
C GLY A 45 -3.64 -6.81 -3.60
N PHE A 46 -3.42 -6.59 -2.30
CA PHE A 46 -4.49 -6.41 -1.31
C PHE A 46 -5.15 -5.04 -1.39
N LEU A 47 -4.43 -4.05 -1.91
CA LEU A 47 -4.93 -2.73 -2.24
C LEU A 47 -4.64 -2.41 -3.70
N ASP A 48 -5.47 -1.56 -4.28
CA ASP A 48 -5.23 -0.92 -5.57
C ASP A 48 -5.42 0.60 -5.44
N THR A 49 -4.43 1.34 -5.96
CA THR A 49 -4.41 2.80 -5.91
C THR A 49 -5.13 3.40 -7.12
N VAL A 50 -6.39 3.76 -6.94
CA VAL A 50 -7.26 4.31 -7.99
C VAL A 50 -7.32 5.85 -7.99
N PRO A 51 -7.56 6.50 -9.14
CA PRO A 51 -7.80 7.94 -9.20
C PRO A 51 -9.05 8.36 -8.42
N TYR A 52 -8.97 9.47 -7.68
CA TYR A 52 -10.08 10.01 -6.89
C TYR A 52 -10.16 11.54 -7.03
N GLY A 53 -10.76 12.07 -8.10
CA GLY A 53 -10.98 13.51 -8.27
C GLY A 53 -9.69 14.34 -8.42
N GLY A 54 -9.53 14.99 -9.58
CA GLY A 54 -8.32 15.77 -9.87
C GLY A 54 -7.06 14.90 -9.84
N GLN A 55 -6.07 15.29 -9.04
CA GLN A 55 -4.78 14.59 -8.89
C GLN A 55 -4.73 13.65 -7.67
N GLN A 56 -5.80 13.55 -6.88
CA GLN A 56 -5.79 12.70 -5.70
C GLN A 56 -5.94 11.23 -6.11
N ARG A 57 -5.33 10.35 -5.34
CA ARG A 57 -5.40 8.90 -5.48
C ARG A 57 -5.88 8.27 -4.17
N ARG A 58 -6.54 7.12 -4.26
CA ARG A 58 -7.03 6.36 -3.10
C ARG A 58 -6.71 4.89 -3.23
N ALA A 59 -6.19 4.32 -2.15
CA ALA A 59 -6.06 2.88 -2.02
C ALA A 59 -7.41 2.28 -1.63
N LEU A 60 -7.88 1.29 -2.40
CA LEU A 60 -9.12 0.56 -2.17
C LEU A 60 -8.86 -0.95 -2.22
N VAL A 61 -9.72 -1.74 -1.58
CA VAL A 61 -9.76 -3.20 -1.78
C VAL A 61 -10.24 -3.49 -3.21
N PRO A 62 -9.49 -4.25 -4.03
CA PRO A 62 -9.92 -4.65 -5.37
C PRO A 62 -10.91 -5.84 -5.33
N ASP A 63 -11.63 -6.06 -6.43
CA ASP A 63 -12.72 -7.05 -6.51
C ASP A 63 -12.27 -8.48 -6.16
N ASN A 64 -11.09 -8.91 -6.60
CA ASN A 64 -10.54 -10.23 -6.29
C ASN A 64 -10.36 -10.43 -4.77
N VAL A 65 -9.86 -9.42 -4.07
CA VAL A 65 -9.65 -9.44 -2.62
C VAL A 65 -10.99 -9.41 -1.87
N PHE A 66 -11.95 -8.65 -2.38
CA PHE A 66 -13.33 -8.67 -1.86
C PHE A 66 -13.98 -10.04 -2.01
N HIS A 67 -13.94 -10.63 -3.21
CA HIS A 67 -14.56 -11.92 -3.48
C HIS A 67 -13.88 -13.08 -2.75
N ALA A 68 -12.56 -13.02 -2.58
CA ALA A 68 -11.80 -13.95 -1.74
C ALA A 68 -12.10 -13.79 -0.24
N GLY A 69 -12.83 -12.73 0.16
CA GLY A 69 -13.28 -12.55 1.52
C GLY A 69 -12.20 -12.04 2.46
N TYR A 70 -11.23 -11.27 1.96
CA TYR A 70 -10.19 -10.66 2.81
C TYR A 70 -10.62 -9.32 3.41
N GLY A 71 -11.45 -8.57 2.70
CA GLY A 71 -11.82 -7.21 3.11
C GLY A 71 -12.87 -6.59 2.20
N HIS A 72 -13.23 -5.35 2.48
CA HIS A 72 -14.13 -4.57 1.63
C HIS A 72 -13.85 -3.07 1.76
N ASN A 73 -14.51 -2.29 0.90
CA ASN A 73 -14.48 -0.84 0.96
C ASN A 73 -15.69 -0.34 1.76
N VAL A 74 -15.46 0.39 2.85
CA VAL A 74 -16.53 1.02 3.63
C VAL A 74 -17.08 2.19 2.83
N ILE A 75 -18.40 2.23 2.62
CA ILE A 75 -19.08 3.29 1.88
C ILE A 75 -19.87 4.14 2.87
N PRO A 76 -19.66 5.48 2.91
CA PRO A 76 -20.49 6.37 3.70
C PRO A 76 -21.98 6.20 3.37
N GLY A 77 -22.81 5.97 4.40
CA GLY A 77 -24.26 5.82 4.24
C GLY A 77 -24.75 4.41 3.91
N LYS A 78 -23.88 3.40 3.77
CA LYS A 78 -24.26 1.98 3.68
C LYS A 78 -23.56 1.17 4.78
N GLY A 79 -24.27 0.89 5.89
CA GLY A 79 -23.78 0.08 7.03
C GLY A 79 -24.42 0.48 8.37
N SER A 80 -24.63 -0.50 9.28
CA SER A 80 -25.35 -0.32 10.56
C SER A 80 -24.46 -0.06 11.79
N GLY A 81 -23.14 -0.19 11.67
CA GLY A 81 -22.22 -0.14 12.81
C GLY A 81 -21.61 1.23 13.05
N VAL A 82 -21.73 1.73 14.28
CA VAL A 82 -21.00 2.88 14.82
C VAL A 82 -19.49 2.68 14.59
N PHE A 83 -18.92 3.38 13.61
CA PHE A 83 -17.47 3.55 13.50
C PHE A 83 -17.08 4.78 14.31
N GLN A 84 -16.33 4.58 15.41
CA GLN A 84 -15.71 5.66 16.22
C GLN A 84 -14.47 6.25 15.53
N GLY A 85 -14.57 6.52 14.24
CA GLY A 85 -13.53 7.18 13.46
C GLY A 85 -14.22 7.99 12.41
N ASP A 86 -14.40 9.27 12.72
CA ASP A 86 -14.95 10.40 11.96
C ASP A 86 -16.02 10.10 10.89
N LYS A 87 -17.07 10.93 10.85
CA LYS A 87 -18.12 10.91 9.81
C LYS A 87 -17.58 11.33 8.44
N SER A 88 -16.51 10.69 7.97
CA SER A 88 -15.82 11.07 6.74
C SER A 88 -16.64 10.59 5.56
N THR A 89 -16.89 11.50 4.63
CA THR A 89 -17.60 11.31 3.35
C THR A 89 -16.81 10.45 2.36
N ILE A 90 -15.92 9.59 2.86
CA ILE A 90 -14.77 9.04 2.16
C ILE A 90 -14.85 7.52 2.19
N ILE A 91 -14.74 6.89 1.02
CA ILE A 91 -14.60 5.43 0.91
C ILE A 91 -13.19 5.04 1.35
N PHE A 92 -13.07 4.03 2.22
CA PHE A 92 -11.78 3.52 2.68
C PHE A 92 -11.77 1.99 2.82
N PRO A 93 -10.60 1.34 2.69
CA PRO A 93 -10.47 -0.11 2.78
C PRO A 93 -10.43 -0.58 4.24
N VAL A 94 -11.06 -1.73 4.49
CA VAL A 94 -10.94 -2.49 5.75
C VAL A 94 -10.76 -3.97 5.46
N PHE A 95 -10.04 -4.67 6.34
CA PHE A 95 -9.76 -6.11 6.26
C PHE A 95 -10.40 -6.85 7.43
N TYR A 96 -10.78 -8.11 7.25
CA TYR A 96 -11.47 -8.86 8.30
C TYR A 96 -10.49 -9.46 9.30
N GLU A 97 -10.87 -9.46 10.57
CA GLU A 97 -10.04 -9.89 11.70
C GLU A 97 -9.47 -11.31 11.48
N GLU A 98 -10.29 -12.24 11.00
CA GLU A 98 -9.90 -13.65 10.88
C GLU A 98 -8.88 -13.96 9.76
N VAL A 99 -8.61 -13.00 8.87
CA VAL A 99 -7.63 -13.17 7.78
C VAL A 99 -6.36 -12.36 7.99
N LEU A 100 -6.29 -11.53 9.04
CA LEU A 100 -5.17 -10.58 9.21
C LEU A 100 -3.82 -11.29 9.32
N ASP A 101 -3.76 -12.42 10.02
CA ASP A 101 -2.50 -13.18 10.16
C ASP A 101 -2.04 -13.78 8.82
N ASN A 102 -2.98 -14.22 7.98
CA ASN A 102 -2.66 -14.70 6.64
C ASN A 102 -2.17 -13.57 5.74
N ILE A 103 -2.80 -12.38 5.82
CA ILE A 103 -2.33 -11.20 5.11
C ILE A 103 -0.91 -10.87 5.57
N TRP A 104 -0.67 -10.78 6.88
CA TRP A 104 0.64 -10.46 7.45
C TRP A 104 1.73 -11.42 6.97
N TRP A 105 1.44 -12.72 6.99
CA TRP A 105 2.35 -13.74 6.48
C TRP A 105 2.68 -13.52 5.00
N CYS A 106 1.69 -13.20 4.16
CA CYS A 106 1.90 -12.92 2.73
C CYS A 106 2.76 -11.68 2.46
N LEU A 107 2.75 -10.68 3.35
CA LEU A 107 3.53 -9.45 3.16
C LEU A 107 5.03 -9.63 3.42
N ASP A 108 5.39 -10.69 4.15
CA ASP A 108 6.76 -11.10 4.45
C ASP A 108 7.71 -9.97 4.90
N HIS A 109 7.19 -8.99 5.65
CA HIS A 109 8.01 -7.85 6.11
C HIS A 109 9.16 -8.31 7.02
N ALA A 110 8.94 -9.37 7.79
CA ALA A 110 9.97 -10.00 8.61
C ALA A 110 11.10 -10.59 7.74
N GLY A 111 10.79 -11.34 6.68
CA GLY A 111 11.79 -11.89 5.76
C GLY A 111 12.58 -10.81 5.02
N ILE A 112 11.91 -9.72 4.61
CA ILE A 112 12.58 -8.55 4.01
C ILE A 112 13.60 -7.95 4.99
N THR A 113 13.18 -7.77 6.26
CA THR A 113 14.01 -7.17 7.31
C THR A 113 15.21 -8.05 7.64
N GLU A 114 15.00 -9.36 7.77
CA GLU A 114 16.05 -10.35 8.02
C GLU A 114 17.05 -10.42 6.87
N MET A 115 16.57 -10.50 5.62
CA MET A 115 17.46 -10.52 4.46
C MET A 115 18.29 -9.24 4.37
N ALA A 116 17.68 -8.08 4.62
CA ALA A 116 18.40 -6.81 4.63
C ALA A 116 19.45 -6.76 5.75
N SER A 117 19.15 -7.26 6.95
CA SER A 117 20.09 -7.24 8.08
C SER A 117 21.29 -8.16 7.86
N ASN A 118 21.11 -9.28 7.16
CA ASN A 118 22.16 -10.24 6.80
C ASN A 118 23.13 -9.74 5.72
N ILE A 119 22.84 -8.62 5.06
CA ILE A 119 23.76 -8.02 4.08
C ILE A 119 24.69 -7.04 4.82
N ASP A 120 25.93 -7.43 5.07
CA ASP A 120 26.93 -6.61 5.78
C ASP A 120 27.27 -5.31 5.04
N ASN A 121 27.38 -5.39 3.71
CA ASN A 121 27.77 -4.23 2.91
C ASN A 121 26.58 -3.28 2.72
N LYS A 122 26.67 -2.09 3.31
CA LYS A 122 25.65 -1.04 3.24
C LYS A 122 25.20 -0.70 1.80
N LYS A 123 26.13 -0.62 0.85
CA LYS A 123 25.82 -0.32 -0.57
C LYS A 123 25.04 -1.46 -1.21
N TRP A 124 25.41 -2.71 -0.93
CA TRP A 124 24.73 -3.88 -1.46
C TRP A 124 23.33 -4.03 -0.85
N ARG A 125 23.19 -3.75 0.44
CA ARG A 125 21.89 -3.73 1.12
C ARG A 125 20.93 -2.71 0.48
N LEU A 126 21.43 -1.50 0.22
CA LEU A 126 20.64 -0.49 -0.51
C LEU A 126 20.29 -0.95 -1.93
N ASN A 127 21.21 -1.59 -2.64
CA ASN A 127 20.94 -2.10 -3.98
C ASN A 127 19.88 -3.21 -3.98
N TYR A 128 19.95 -4.16 -3.04
CA TYR A 128 18.92 -5.19 -2.81
C TYR A 128 17.55 -4.53 -2.59
N LEU A 129 17.45 -3.63 -1.61
CA LEU A 129 16.19 -2.95 -1.29
C LEU A 129 15.62 -2.14 -2.46
N LEU A 130 16.46 -1.46 -3.25
CA LEU A 130 16.00 -0.71 -4.42
C LEU A 130 15.66 -1.60 -5.63
N SER A 131 16.23 -2.80 -5.72
CA SER A 131 15.97 -3.74 -6.81
C SER A 131 14.68 -4.52 -6.56
N ASP A 132 14.56 -5.10 -5.37
CA ASP A 132 13.54 -6.10 -5.09
C ASP A 132 12.38 -5.50 -4.28
N HIS A 133 12.65 -4.45 -3.51
CA HIS A 133 11.67 -3.79 -2.62
C HIS A 133 11.53 -2.29 -2.91
N GLY A 134 11.78 -1.87 -4.14
CA GLY A 134 11.77 -0.45 -4.55
C GLY A 134 10.42 0.25 -4.37
N TYR A 135 9.33 -0.51 -4.19
CA TYR A 135 7.99 -0.01 -3.88
C TYR A 135 7.86 0.53 -2.45
N LEU A 136 8.75 0.14 -1.53
CA LEU A 136 8.72 0.62 -0.15
C LEU A 136 9.02 2.13 -0.06
N PRO A 137 8.47 2.83 0.95
CA PRO A 137 8.77 4.24 1.20
C PRO A 137 10.28 4.48 1.41
N ASN A 138 10.76 5.66 1.01
CA ASN A 138 12.17 6.04 1.23
C ASN A 138 12.56 6.00 2.72
N THR A 139 11.61 6.25 3.63
CA THR A 139 11.81 6.16 5.08
C THR A 139 12.10 4.73 5.53
N GLU A 140 11.35 3.76 5.01
CA GLU A 140 11.54 2.34 5.30
C GLU A 140 12.88 1.83 4.74
N ILE A 141 13.16 2.14 3.47
CA ILE A 141 14.44 1.76 2.85
C ILE A 141 15.61 2.44 3.57
N SER A 142 15.45 3.68 4.03
CA SER A 142 16.46 4.39 4.83
C SER A 142 16.74 3.66 6.14
N LEU A 143 15.69 3.23 6.85
CA LEU A 143 15.79 2.45 8.08
C LEU A 143 16.52 1.11 7.84
N LEU A 144 16.08 0.33 6.86
CA LEU A 144 16.64 -0.99 6.57
C LEU A 144 18.07 -0.92 6.02
N SER A 145 18.35 0.04 5.14
CA SER A 145 19.67 0.20 4.49
C SER A 145 20.71 0.89 5.38
N GLY A 146 20.27 1.64 6.40
CA GLY A 146 21.10 2.56 7.17
C GLY A 146 21.52 3.83 6.42
N TYR A 147 21.05 4.06 5.18
CA TYR A 147 21.25 5.33 4.48
C TYR A 147 20.31 6.41 5.03
N THR A 148 20.60 7.67 4.73
CA THR A 148 19.65 8.77 4.96
C THR A 148 18.53 8.71 3.91
N VAL A 149 17.34 9.21 4.25
CA VAL A 149 16.20 9.33 3.32
C VAL A 149 16.60 10.07 2.03
N ASN A 150 17.40 11.13 2.15
CA ASN A 150 17.92 11.86 0.99
C ASN A 150 18.86 10.99 0.14
N GLY A 151 19.74 10.20 0.77
CA GLY A 151 20.62 9.26 0.08
C GLY A 151 19.84 8.21 -0.72
N VAL A 152 18.76 7.67 -0.13
CA VAL A 152 17.84 6.74 -0.82
C VAL A 152 17.16 7.43 -2.01
N SER A 153 16.66 8.65 -1.81
CA SER A 153 16.00 9.43 -2.87
C SER A 153 16.91 9.65 -4.09
N VAL A 154 18.15 10.08 -3.86
CA VAL A 154 19.15 10.27 -4.92
C VAL A 154 19.48 8.96 -5.62
N ALA A 155 19.66 7.86 -4.87
CA ALA A 155 19.94 6.55 -5.46
C ALA A 155 18.77 6.06 -6.34
N ARG A 156 17.53 6.27 -5.91
CA ARG A 156 16.32 5.91 -6.67
C ARG A 156 16.22 6.72 -7.97
N LEU A 157 16.47 8.03 -7.92
CA LEU A 157 16.44 8.89 -9.10
C LEU A 157 17.51 8.49 -10.13
N ARG A 158 18.73 8.18 -9.69
CA ARG A 158 19.81 7.71 -10.57
C ARG A 158 19.40 6.44 -11.31
N ARG A 159 18.87 5.46 -10.58
CA ARG A 159 18.39 4.20 -11.15
C ARG A 159 17.26 4.39 -12.16
N GLN A 160 16.33 5.30 -11.90
CA GLN A 160 15.27 5.64 -12.85
C GLN A 160 15.81 6.31 -14.12
N GLY A 161 16.86 7.12 -13.99
CA GLY A 161 17.57 7.71 -15.14
C GLY A 161 18.22 6.62 -16.01
N GLU A 162 19.00 5.73 -15.39
CA GLU A 162 19.67 4.60 -16.06
C GLU A 162 18.67 3.68 -16.78
N GLN A 163 17.55 3.34 -16.14
CA GLN A 163 16.50 2.51 -16.75
C GLN A 163 15.86 3.19 -17.97
N ARG A 164 15.67 4.51 -17.94
CA ARG A 164 15.12 5.26 -19.08
C ARG A 164 16.08 5.32 -20.25
N GLU A 165 17.38 5.48 -19.97
CA GLU A 165 18.41 5.46 -21.00
C GLU A 165 18.53 4.07 -21.65
N MET A 166 18.47 2.99 -20.86
CA MET A 166 18.48 1.62 -21.39
C MET A 166 17.26 1.29 -22.26
N LEU A 167 16.08 1.82 -21.94
CA LEU A 167 14.86 1.62 -22.73
C LEU A 167 14.81 2.51 -23.99
N ALA A 168 15.67 3.51 -24.08
CA ALA A 168 15.76 4.43 -25.21
C ALA A 168 16.88 4.05 -26.21
N ALA A 169 17.75 3.11 -25.85
CA ALA A 169 18.84 2.57 -26.68
C ALA A 169 18.40 1.29 -27.41
#